data_AF-A0A7S1EAW4-F1
#
_entry.id   AF-A0A7S1EAW4-F1
#
_cell.length_a   1.000
_cell.length_b   1.000
_cell.length_c   1.000
_cell.angle_alpha   90.00
_cell.angle_beta   90.00
_cell.angle_gamma   90.00
#
_symmetry.space_group_name_H-M   'P 1'
#
loop_
_entity.id
_entity.type
_entity.pdbx_description
1 polymer ?
#
loop_
_entity_poly.entity_id
_entity_poly.type
_entity_poly.pdbx_seq_one_letter_code
_entity_poly.pdbx_strand_id
1 'polypeptide(L)'
;RPEEDLLTRSLAMNTPLATPETAARVSEVPLWRPALSLFVVLSLITGLAYPFVVTGAAQWLFPHAANGSLVLKDGQPVGSALIGQTFADPGHFWSRPSATGPMPYNAANSSGSNLAPTA
;
A
#
# COMPACT_ATOMS: atom_id res chain seq x y z
N ARG A 1 23.23 38.09 -54.69
CA ARG A 1 23.16 36.73 -55.25
C ARG A 1 21.79 36.19 -54.81
N PRO A 2 20.82 35.99 -55.74
CA PRO A 2 19.38 35.95 -55.42
C PRO A 2 18.87 34.61 -54.86
N GLU A 3 19.70 33.57 -54.84
CA GLU A 3 19.31 32.21 -54.42
C GLU A 3 19.25 31.99 -52.90
N GLU A 4 20.00 32.76 -52.11
CA GLU A 4 19.97 32.68 -50.64
C GLU A 4 18.72 33.34 -50.02
N ASP A 5 18.13 34.29 -50.72
CA ASP A 5 16.92 35.00 -50.29
C ASP A 5 15.65 34.14 -50.51
N LEU A 6 15.67 33.28 -51.54
CA LEU A 6 14.60 32.34 -51.85
C LEU A 6 14.58 31.16 -50.86
N LEU A 7 15.75 30.65 -50.46
CA LEU A 7 15.84 29.61 -49.44
C LEU A 7 15.44 30.13 -48.06
N THR A 8 15.83 31.36 -47.73
CA THR A 8 15.44 32.00 -46.46
C THR A 8 13.93 32.28 -46.41
N ARG A 9 13.34 32.74 -47.52
CA ARG A 9 11.88 32.88 -47.66
C ARG A 9 11.15 31.54 -47.63
N SER A 10 11.71 30.50 -48.25
CA SER A 10 11.12 29.15 -48.23
C SER A 10 11.16 28.52 -46.83
N LEU A 11 12.23 28.73 -46.05
CA LEU A 11 12.34 28.30 -44.65
C LEU A 11 11.37 29.05 -43.72
N ALA A 12 11.16 30.35 -43.97
CA ALA A 12 10.18 31.14 -43.23
C ALA A 12 8.72 30.73 -43.54
N MET A 13 8.42 30.26 -44.76
CA MET A 13 7.07 29.82 -45.16
C MET A 13 6.73 28.37 -44.77
N ASN A 14 7.73 27.53 -44.47
CA ASN A 14 7.53 26.13 -44.08
C ASN A 14 7.65 25.87 -42.57
N THR A 15 7.91 26.89 -41.76
CA THR A 15 7.77 26.73 -40.31
C THR A 15 6.28 26.75 -40.03
N PRO A 16 5.66 25.63 -39.58
CA PRO A 16 4.29 25.69 -39.14
C PRO A 16 4.28 26.70 -37.99
N LEU A 17 3.72 27.89 -38.24
CA LEU A 17 3.28 28.77 -37.18
C LEU A 17 2.38 27.89 -36.33
N ALA A 18 2.89 27.41 -35.21
CA ALA A 18 2.07 26.82 -34.18
C ALA A 18 1.16 27.97 -33.75
N THR A 19 0.03 28.09 -34.44
CA THR A 19 -1.01 29.03 -34.11
C THR A 19 -1.30 28.80 -32.63
N PRO A 20 -1.44 29.86 -31.82
CA PRO A 20 -1.73 29.70 -30.39
C PRO A 20 -2.99 28.84 -30.15
N GLU A 21 -3.84 28.69 -31.17
CA GLU A 21 -4.97 27.78 -31.25
C GLU A 21 -4.61 26.28 -31.09
N THR A 22 -3.47 25.83 -31.61
CA THR A 22 -3.06 24.40 -31.55
C THR A 22 -2.53 24.03 -30.17
N ALA A 23 -1.76 24.93 -29.53
CA ALA A 23 -1.28 24.74 -28.16
C ALA A 23 -2.41 24.86 -27.12
N ALA A 24 -3.40 25.72 -27.36
CA ALA A 24 -4.57 25.89 -26.49
C ALA A 24 -5.59 24.74 -26.59
N ARG A 25 -5.61 23.96 -27.68
CA ARG A 25 -6.58 22.86 -27.85
C ARG A 25 -6.33 21.63 -26.98
N VAL A 26 -5.14 21.49 -26.38
CA VAL A 26 -4.82 20.35 -25.51
C VAL A 26 -5.41 20.53 -24.09
N SER A 27 -5.89 21.73 -23.73
CA SER A 27 -6.38 22.03 -22.38
C SER A 27 -7.89 21.98 -22.16
N GLU A 28 -8.69 21.47 -23.11
CA GLU A 28 -10.17 21.44 -22.95
C GLU A 28 -10.77 20.05 -22.75
N VAL A 29 -9.96 19.01 -22.51
CA VAL A 29 -10.52 17.69 -22.17
C VAL A 29 -10.74 17.63 -20.66
N PRO A 30 -11.99 17.54 -20.17
CA PRO A 30 -12.24 17.53 -18.73
C PRO A 30 -11.60 16.29 -18.08
N LEU A 31 -10.55 16.51 -17.27
CA LEU A 31 -9.73 15.45 -16.67
C LEU A 31 -10.44 14.66 -15.57
N TRP A 32 -11.61 15.10 -15.10
CA TRP A 32 -12.34 14.42 -14.04
C TRP A 32 -12.79 13.00 -14.43
N ARG A 33 -13.10 12.77 -15.72
CA ARG A 33 -13.50 11.44 -16.23
C ARG A 33 -12.33 10.43 -16.16
N PRO A 34 -11.15 10.70 -16.75
CA PRO A 34 -10.02 9.78 -16.62
C PRO A 34 -9.48 9.70 -15.19
N ALA A 35 -9.51 10.79 -14.41
CA ALA A 35 -9.07 10.77 -13.01
C ALA A 35 -9.94 9.86 -12.14
N LEU A 36 -11.27 9.99 -12.22
CA LEU A 36 -12.20 9.14 -11.48
C LEU A 36 -12.12 7.69 -11.94
N SER A 37 -12.02 7.45 -13.25
CA SER A 37 -11.86 6.10 -13.80
C SER A 37 -10.59 5.43 -13.28
N LEU A 38 -9.44 6.11 -13.35
CA LEU A 38 -8.18 5.58 -12.85
C LEU A 38 -8.24 5.34 -11.34
N PHE A 39 -8.82 6.27 -10.57
CA PHE A 39 -9.01 6.13 -9.13
C PHE A 39 -9.84 4.89 -8.78
N VAL A 40 -10.98 4.70 -9.44
CA VAL A 40 -11.85 3.53 -9.21
C VAL A 40 -11.15 2.24 -9.62
N VAL A 41 -10.52 2.21 -10.79
CA VAL A 41 -9.81 1.01 -11.27
C VAL A 41 -8.69 0.64 -10.32
N LEU A 42 -7.85 1.60 -9.92
CA LEU A 42 -6.75 1.34 -8.99
C LEU A 42 -7.28 0.90 -7.62
N SER A 43 -8.34 1.53 -7.12
CA SER A 43 -8.97 1.15 -5.85
C SER A 43 -9.54 -0.27 -5.88
N LEU A 44 -10.18 -0.68 -6.98
CA LEU A 44 -10.66 -2.04 -7.15
C LEU A 44 -9.51 -3.05 -7.23
N ILE A 45 -8.43 -2.69 -7.92
CA ILE A 45 -7.26 -3.57 -8.03
C ILE A 45 -6.58 -3.74 -6.67
N THR A 46 -6.27 -2.65 -5.97
CA THR A 46 -5.49 -2.69 -4.72
C THR A 46 -6.33 -3.05 -3.49
N GLY A 47 -7.61 -2.68 -3.49
CA GLY A 47 -8.52 -2.91 -2.37
C GLY A 47 -9.31 -4.22 -2.44
N LEU A 48 -9.55 -4.76 -3.65
CA LEU A 48 -10.32 -6.00 -3.82
C LEU A 48 -9.49 -7.07 -4.52
N ALA A 49 -9.11 -6.86 -5.78
CA ALA A 49 -8.52 -7.91 -6.59
C ALA A 49 -7.24 -8.47 -5.94
N TYR A 50 -6.34 -7.59 -5.50
CA TYR A 50 -5.08 -7.99 -4.87
C TYR A 50 -5.30 -8.73 -3.53
N PRO A 51 -6.05 -8.20 -2.54
CA PRO A 51 -6.33 -8.93 -1.30
C PRO A 51 -6.98 -10.30 -1.55
N PHE A 52 -7.96 -10.40 -2.46
CA PHE A 52 -8.59 -11.69 -2.74
C PHE A 52 -7.65 -12.72 -3.36
N VAL A 53 -6.82 -12.30 -4.32
CA VAL A 53 -5.83 -13.19 -4.95
C VAL A 53 -4.80 -13.65 -3.92
N VAL A 54 -4.25 -12.72 -3.12
CA VAL A 54 -3.24 -13.04 -2.12
C VAL A 54 -3.80 -13.91 -1.00
N THR A 55 -4.98 -13.57 -0.45
CA THR A 55 -5.62 -14.37 0.59
C THR A 55 -5.99 -15.76 0.06
N GLY A 56 -6.54 -15.86 -1.16
CA GLY A 56 -6.84 -17.14 -1.79
C GLY A 56 -5.59 -18.01 -1.98
N ALA A 57 -4.51 -17.43 -2.50
CA ALA A 57 -3.24 -18.13 -2.66
C ALA A 57 -2.64 -18.55 -1.31
N ALA A 58 -2.68 -17.69 -0.30
CA ALA A 58 -2.17 -17.98 1.04
C ALA A 58 -2.96 -19.12 1.71
N GLN A 59 -4.29 -19.13 1.59
CA GLN A 59 -5.11 -20.21 2.13
C GLN A 59 -4.89 -21.53 1.40
N TRP A 60 -4.60 -21.50 0.10
CA TRP A 60 -4.34 -22.72 -0.68
C TRP A 60 -2.96 -23.32 -0.40
N LEU A 61 -1.91 -22.50 -0.34
CA LEU A 61 -0.54 -22.98 -0.14
C LEU A 61 -0.18 -23.16 1.34
N PHE A 62 -0.62 -22.25 2.22
CA PHE A 62 -0.18 -22.16 3.61
C PHE A 62 -1.35 -21.91 4.58
N PRO A 63 -2.38 -22.78 4.62
CA PRO A 63 -3.58 -22.56 5.42
C PRO A 63 -3.27 -22.37 6.91
N HIS A 64 -2.33 -23.13 7.47
CA HIS A 64 -2.00 -23.01 8.90
C HIS A 64 -1.45 -21.62 9.26
N ALA A 65 -0.52 -21.09 8.45
CA ALA A 65 0.06 -19.77 8.67
C ALA A 65 -0.92 -18.64 8.32
N ALA A 66 -1.70 -18.80 7.25
CA ALA A 66 -2.70 -17.82 6.81
C ALA A 66 -3.81 -17.61 7.86
N ASN A 67 -4.11 -18.63 8.67
CA ASN A 67 -5.05 -18.56 9.77
C ASN A 67 -4.39 -18.20 11.13
N GLY A 68 -3.15 -17.70 11.11
CA GLY A 68 -2.48 -17.16 12.30
C GLY A 68 -1.66 -18.16 13.13
N SER A 69 -1.32 -19.32 12.57
CA SER A 69 -0.47 -20.34 13.22
C SER A 69 -0.97 -20.73 14.61
N LEU A 70 -2.27 -21.01 14.71
CA LEU A 70 -2.95 -21.32 15.97
C LEU A 70 -2.44 -22.64 16.57
N VAL A 71 -2.17 -22.63 17.87
CA VAL A 71 -1.84 -23.82 18.64
C VAL A 71 -3.12 -24.34 19.28
N LEU A 72 -3.45 -25.60 18.97
CA LEU A 72 -4.63 -26.29 19.49
C LEU A 72 -4.21 -27.30 20.56
N LYS A 73 -4.95 -27.32 21.67
CA LYS A 73 -4.86 -28.38 22.69
C LYS A 73 -6.26 -28.94 22.89
N ASP A 74 -6.42 -30.25 22.71
CA ASP A 74 -7.70 -30.94 22.85
C ASP A 74 -8.82 -30.33 21.96
N GLY A 75 -8.44 -29.85 20.78
CA GLY A 75 -9.36 -29.20 19.83
C GLY A 75 -9.70 -27.74 20.17
N GLN A 76 -9.20 -27.19 21.28
CA GLN A 76 -9.43 -25.80 21.68
C GLN A 76 -8.22 -24.92 21.34
N PRO A 77 -8.42 -23.71 20.79
CA PRO A 77 -7.34 -22.76 20.54
C PRO A 77 -6.81 -22.21 21.85
N VAL A 78 -5.56 -22.57 22.18
CA VAL A 78 -4.88 -22.11 23.39
C VAL A 78 -3.96 -20.92 23.14
N GLY A 79 -3.69 -20.59 21.87
CA GLY A 79 -2.85 -19.45 21.48
C GLY A 79 -2.40 -19.51 20.03
N SER A 80 -1.39 -18.71 19.69
CA SER A 80 -0.69 -18.75 18.41
C SER A 80 0.81 -18.90 18.65
N ALA A 81 1.50 -19.63 17.77
CA ALA A 81 2.95 -19.77 17.83
C ALA A 81 3.69 -18.41 17.75
N LEU A 82 3.03 -17.37 17.25
CA LEU A 82 3.61 -16.04 17.05
C LEU A 82 3.20 -15.02 18.13
N ILE A 83 2.25 -15.37 19.00
CA ILE A 83 1.70 -14.46 20.01
C ILE A 83 2.08 -14.95 21.41
N GLY A 84 2.91 -14.16 22.10
CA GLY A 84 3.25 -14.40 23.49
C GLY A 84 2.07 -14.14 24.43
N GLN A 85 2.07 -14.81 25.58
CA GLN A 85 1.09 -14.64 26.64
C GLN A 85 1.77 -14.16 27.91
N THR A 86 1.00 -13.57 28.82
CA THR A 86 1.50 -13.21 30.13
C THR A 86 1.65 -14.48 30.98
N PHE A 87 2.86 -14.72 31.48
CA PHE A 87 3.17 -15.83 32.40
C PHE A 87 3.71 -15.24 33.69
N ALA A 88 2.92 -15.31 34.76
CA ALA A 88 3.31 -14.85 36.11
C ALA A 88 3.60 -16.00 37.08
N ASP A 89 3.23 -17.24 36.70
CA ASP A 89 3.44 -18.41 37.54
C ASP A 89 4.92 -18.81 37.58
N PRO A 90 5.46 -19.22 38.75
CA PRO A 90 6.86 -19.64 38.89
C PRO A 90 7.25 -20.86 38.03
N GLY A 91 6.27 -21.66 37.59
CA GLY A 91 6.49 -22.86 36.77
C GLY A 91 6.67 -22.58 35.27
N HIS A 92 6.52 -21.33 34.83
CA HIS A 92 6.67 -20.93 33.43
C HIS A 92 7.90 -20.05 33.24
N PHE A 93 8.39 -19.98 32.00
CA PHE A 93 9.39 -19.00 31.64
C PHE A 93 8.79 -17.59 31.62
N TRP A 94 9.48 -16.66 32.27
CA TRP A 94 9.05 -15.27 32.32
C TRP A 94 9.46 -14.60 31.02
N SER A 95 8.46 -14.10 30.30
CA SER A 95 8.69 -13.42 29.02
C SER A 95 9.10 -11.96 29.22
N ARG A 96 9.51 -11.27 28.15
CA ARG A 96 9.85 -9.84 28.23
C ARG A 96 8.64 -9.03 28.75
N PRO A 97 8.83 -7.97 29.54
CA PRO A 97 7.72 -7.10 29.91
C PRO A 97 7.02 -6.54 28.67
N SER A 98 5.70 -6.57 28.68
CA SER A 98 4.87 -5.97 27.63
C SER A 98 4.20 -4.71 28.16
N ALA A 99 4.32 -3.61 27.41
CA ALA A 99 3.77 -2.31 27.77
C ALA A 99 2.42 -2.02 27.09
N THR A 100 1.70 -3.06 26.66
CA THR A 100 0.36 -2.91 26.08
C THR A 100 -0.64 -2.54 27.17
N GLY A 101 -1.60 -1.67 26.85
CA GLY A 101 -2.74 -1.35 27.71
C GLY A 101 -4.03 -2.07 27.26
N PRO A 102 -4.98 -2.38 28.16
CA PRO A 102 -4.97 -2.16 29.62
C PRO A 102 -4.21 -3.24 30.42
N MET A 103 -3.73 -4.29 29.76
CA MET A 103 -3.02 -5.44 30.36
C MET A 103 -1.84 -5.85 29.46
N PRO A 104 -0.75 -6.43 30.02
CA PRO A 104 0.39 -6.88 29.24
C PRO A 104 -0.01 -8.01 28.27
N TYR A 105 0.66 -8.09 27.12
CA TYR A 105 0.38 -9.08 26.06
C TYR A 105 -1.06 -9.03 25.53
N ASN A 106 -1.66 -7.84 25.48
CA ASN A 106 -3.01 -7.67 24.93
C ASN A 106 -2.99 -7.74 23.39
N ALA A 107 -3.51 -8.83 22.81
CA ALA A 107 -3.55 -9.02 21.36
C ALA A 107 -4.40 -7.96 20.61
N ALA A 108 -5.32 -7.27 21.30
CA ALA A 108 -6.08 -6.16 20.71
C ALA A 108 -5.28 -4.85 20.62
N ASN A 109 -4.09 -4.79 21.23
CA ASN A 109 -3.26 -3.58 21.27
C ASN A 109 -1.79 -3.92 20.97
N SER A 110 -1.26 -3.41 19.86
CA SER A 110 0.12 -3.67 19.42
C SER A 110 1.04 -2.47 19.69
N SER A 111 1.11 -2.03 20.94
CA SER A 111 1.90 -0.86 21.38
C SER A 111 3.16 -1.26 22.16
N GLY A 112 4.12 -0.34 22.25
CA GLY A 112 5.37 -0.47 23.01
C GLY A 112 5.53 0.61 24.09
N SER A 113 6.58 0.48 24.90
CA SER A 113 6.96 1.54 25.87
C SER A 113 7.63 2.69 25.12
N ASN A 114 7.05 3.90 25.24
CA ASN A 114 7.58 5.12 24.64
C ASN A 114 8.30 6.02 25.67
N LEU A 115 8.80 5.44 26.77
CA LEU A 115 9.56 6.17 27.79
C LEU A 115 10.98 6.47 27.28
N ALA A 116 11.39 7.75 27.40
CA ALA A 116 12.77 8.13 27.15
C ALA A 116 13.66 7.77 28.35
N PRO A 117 14.97 7.57 28.18
CA PRO A 117 15.88 7.29 29.30
C PRO A 117 15.92 8.38 30.38
N THR A 118 15.53 9.61 30.03
CA THR A 118 15.47 10.77 30.94
C THR A 118 14.04 11.19 31.30
N ALA A 119 13.03 10.42 30.88
CA ALA A 119 11.63 10.70 31.20
C ALA A 119 11.32 10.40 32.67
#